data_AF-R9GWV2-F1
#
_entry.id   AF-R9GWV2-F1
#
_cell.length_a   1.000
_cell.length_b   1.000
_cell.length_c   1.000
_cell.angle_alpha   90.00
_cell.angle_beta   90.00
_cell.angle_gamma   90.00
#
_symmetry.space_group_name_H-M   'P 1'
#
loop_
_entity.id
_entity.type
_entity.pdbx_description
1 polymer ?
#
loop_
_entity_poly.entity_id
_entity_poly.type
_entity_poly.pdbx_seq_one_letter_code
_entity_poly.pdbx_strand_id
1 'polypeptide(L)'
;MSSTDTWVYAFRSSHNKSRNIPACYFLFFIFSALLFSCQKEGREILSPSFGQLSIQITLPGPTQSLLIEVDGVVQDTIKGQTLNLFLETGKRILSITDQHHVSLLDTAINIKVLNPVNLVGLYTGYAVLFDDLNPELKPDRDSLLIRFVTTDQQLPDMIDINLSLSDFAGTYIALKKK
;
A
#
# COMPACT_ATOMS: atom_id res chain seq x y z
N MET A 1 4.38 38.32 100.86
CA MET A 1 5.09 38.24 99.56
C MET A 1 5.88 36.94 99.58
N SER A 2 5.22 35.83 99.25
CA SER A 2 5.31 35.13 97.95
C SER A 2 6.73 34.65 97.66
N SER A 3 7.04 33.44 98.12
CA SER A 3 8.19 32.63 97.71
C SER A 3 7.60 31.44 96.97
N THR A 4 7.70 31.46 95.64
CA THR A 4 7.15 30.44 94.75
C THR A 4 8.17 29.32 94.56
N ASP A 5 7.76 28.10 94.88
CA ASP A 5 8.53 26.89 94.66
C ASP A 5 8.79 26.66 93.16
N THR A 6 10.06 26.44 92.84
CA THR A 6 10.54 26.24 91.48
C THR A 6 10.52 24.75 91.14
N TRP A 7 9.71 24.35 90.15
CA TRP A 7 9.69 22.98 89.63
C TRP A 7 10.72 22.82 88.51
N VAL A 8 11.59 21.82 88.65
CA VAL A 8 12.60 21.43 87.66
C VAL A 8 11.95 20.55 86.59
N TYR A 9 11.89 21.01 85.35
CA TYR A 9 11.55 20.17 84.20
C TYR A 9 12.78 19.40 83.74
N ALA A 10 12.81 18.08 84.00
CA ALA A 10 13.82 17.20 83.43
C ALA A 10 13.45 16.86 81.97
N PHE A 11 14.30 17.26 81.02
CA PHE A 11 14.26 16.80 79.64
C PHE A 11 14.62 15.31 79.57
N ARG A 12 13.71 14.48 79.03
CA ARG A 12 14.06 13.14 78.55
C ARG A 12 13.80 13.06 77.05
N SER A 13 14.80 13.47 76.26
CA SER A 13 14.84 13.17 74.83
C SER A 13 15.16 11.68 74.66
N SER A 14 14.15 10.89 74.34
CA SER A 14 14.32 9.50 73.92
C SER A 14 14.79 9.49 72.47
N HIS A 15 16.10 9.30 72.26
CA HIS A 15 16.64 8.95 70.95
C HIS A 15 16.12 7.56 70.55
N ASN A 16 14.99 7.53 69.83
CA ASN A 16 14.51 6.29 69.21
C ASN A 16 15.25 6.07 67.88
N LYS A 17 16.44 5.48 67.97
CA LYS A 17 17.23 5.01 66.82
C LYS A 17 16.69 3.62 66.44
N SER A 18 15.69 3.57 65.55
CA SER A 18 15.12 2.30 65.11
C SER A 18 14.74 2.30 63.63
N ARG A 19 15.61 1.64 62.84
CA ARG A 19 15.24 0.70 61.76
C ARG A 19 14.53 1.24 60.50
N ASN A 20 15.27 1.92 59.62
CA ASN A 20 14.87 2.12 58.21
C ASN A 20 15.61 1.22 57.21
N ILE A 21 16.48 0.33 57.70
CA ILE A 21 17.33 -0.53 56.86
C ILE A 21 16.51 -1.57 56.04
N PRO A 22 15.47 -2.26 56.57
CA PRO A 22 14.77 -3.29 55.77
C PRO A 22 13.86 -2.70 54.68
N ALA A 23 13.40 -1.46 54.83
CA ALA A 23 12.53 -0.80 53.85
C ALA A 23 13.28 -0.41 52.56
N CYS A 24 14.56 0.00 52.69
CA CYS A 24 15.40 0.31 51.53
C CYS A 24 15.69 -0.93 50.67
N TYR A 25 15.95 -2.09 51.29
CA TYR A 25 16.18 -3.33 50.54
C TYR A 25 14.92 -3.80 49.82
N PHE A 26 13.75 -3.64 50.44
CA PHE A 26 12.48 -4.01 49.82
C PHE A 26 12.17 -3.14 48.59
N LEU A 27 12.42 -1.84 48.67
CA LEU A 27 12.28 -0.93 47.53
C LEU A 27 13.28 -1.23 46.41
N PHE A 28 14.53 -1.55 46.74
CA PHE A 28 15.54 -1.95 45.75
C PHE A 28 15.14 -3.24 45.02
N PHE A 29 14.54 -4.19 45.74
CA PHE A 29 14.07 -5.45 45.17
C PHE A 29 12.90 -5.23 44.20
N ILE A 30 11.92 -4.41 44.58
CA ILE A 30 10.79 -4.03 43.71
C ILE A 30 11.28 -3.29 42.46
N PHE A 31 12.21 -2.35 42.62
CA PHE A 31 12.75 -1.57 41.50
C PHE A 31 13.53 -2.46 40.53
N SER A 32 14.31 -3.42 41.04
CA SER A 32 14.99 -4.40 40.19
C SER A 32 14.01 -5.31 39.43
N ALA A 33 12.93 -5.77 40.09
CA ALA A 33 11.91 -6.60 39.47
C ALA A 33 11.15 -5.87 38.35
N LEU A 34 10.92 -4.56 38.49
CA LEU A 34 10.31 -3.73 37.45
C LEU A 34 11.23 -3.56 36.23
N LEU A 35 12.54 -3.42 36.43
CA LEU A 35 13.51 -3.29 35.33
C LEU A 35 13.69 -4.61 34.56
N PHE A 36 13.67 -5.76 35.24
CA PHE A 36 13.82 -7.07 34.59
C PHE A 36 12.51 -7.62 33.97
N SER A 37 11.34 -7.15 34.40
CA SER A 37 10.04 -7.57 33.83
C SER A 37 9.75 -6.92 32.46
N CYS A 38 10.54 -5.92 32.05
CA CYS A 38 10.39 -5.24 30.76
C CYS A 38 11.30 -5.80 29.66
N GLN A 39 11.57 -7.11 29.65
CA GLN A 39 12.13 -7.79 28.49
C GLN A 39 11.03 -8.51 27.72
N LYS A 40 10.12 -7.72 27.13
CA LYS A 40 9.33 -8.24 26.01
C LYS A 40 10.27 -8.22 24.81
N GLU A 41 10.78 -9.38 24.41
CA GLU A 41 11.31 -9.57 23.06
C GLU A 41 10.21 -9.16 22.08
N GLY A 42 10.33 -7.94 21.57
CA GLY A 42 9.44 -7.42 20.55
C GLY A 42 9.71 -8.20 19.28
N ARG A 43 8.93 -9.24 19.02
CA ARG A 43 8.85 -9.79 17.66
C ARG A 43 8.16 -8.72 16.82
N GLU A 44 8.85 -8.23 15.80
CA GLU A 44 8.21 -7.43 14.75
C GLU A 44 7.07 -8.26 14.17
N ILE A 45 5.84 -7.89 14.51
CA ILE A 45 4.67 -8.38 13.82
C ILE A 45 4.68 -7.62 12.50
N LEU A 46 5.17 -8.25 11.44
CA LEU A 46 5.08 -7.73 10.07
C LEU A 46 3.60 -7.60 9.73
N SER A 47 3.01 -6.43 10.00
CA SER A 47 1.66 -6.11 9.58
C SER A 47 1.67 -5.99 8.06
N PRO A 48 0.73 -6.64 7.34
CA PRO A 48 0.58 -6.39 5.92
C PRO A 48 0.34 -4.89 5.72
N SER A 49 1.13 -4.31 4.83
CA SER A 49 0.97 -2.92 4.42
C SER A 49 0.01 -2.88 3.23
N PHE A 50 -0.88 -1.91 3.22
CA PHE A 50 -1.91 -1.76 2.18
C PHE A 50 -1.66 -0.50 1.34
N GLY A 51 -1.99 -0.59 0.07
CA GLY A 51 -2.03 0.53 -0.87
C GLY A 51 -3.41 0.64 -1.51
N GLN A 52 -3.57 1.64 -2.38
CA GLN A 52 -4.82 1.92 -3.06
C GLN A 52 -4.68 1.72 -4.56
N LEU A 53 -5.68 1.07 -5.16
CA LEU A 53 -5.88 0.94 -6.59
C LEU A 53 -7.20 1.62 -6.96
N SER A 54 -7.15 2.61 -7.84
CA SER A 54 -8.33 3.26 -8.41
C SER A 54 -8.46 2.84 -9.88
N ILE A 55 -9.62 2.33 -10.26
CA ILE A 55 -9.90 1.87 -11.63
C ILE A 55 -11.16 2.56 -12.13
N GLN A 56 -11.06 3.21 -13.28
CA GLN A 56 -12.19 3.78 -13.99
C GLN A 56 -12.20 3.24 -15.42
N ILE A 57 -13.31 2.62 -15.82
CA ILE A 57 -13.47 2.09 -17.18
C ILE A 57 -14.70 2.72 -17.81
N THR A 58 -14.51 3.36 -18.96
CA THR A 58 -15.62 3.85 -19.78
C THR A 58 -16.27 2.67 -20.49
N LEU A 59 -17.58 2.49 -20.23
CA LEU A 59 -18.40 1.45 -20.85
C LEU A 59 -19.26 2.08 -21.97
N PRO A 60 -19.42 1.41 -23.13
CA PRO A 60 -20.22 1.94 -24.25
C PRO A 60 -21.74 1.93 -23.99
N GLY A 61 -22.21 1.29 -22.91
CA GLY A 61 -23.63 1.29 -22.55
C GLY A 61 -23.89 1.02 -21.06
N PRO A 62 -25.07 1.42 -20.55
CA PRO A 62 -25.40 1.37 -19.11
C PRO A 62 -25.67 -0.04 -18.56
N THR A 63 -25.87 -1.03 -19.44
CA THR A 63 -26.18 -2.41 -19.06
C THR A 63 -24.95 -3.31 -18.98
N GLN A 64 -23.80 -2.85 -19.45
CA GLN A 64 -22.58 -3.63 -19.41
C GLN A 64 -21.94 -3.53 -18.03
N SER A 65 -21.29 -4.61 -17.60
CA SER A 65 -20.50 -4.62 -16.39
C SER A 65 -19.32 -5.54 -16.53
N LEU A 66 -18.22 -5.18 -15.89
CA LEU A 66 -16.98 -5.95 -15.89
C LEU A 66 -16.67 -6.41 -14.47
N LEU A 67 -16.16 -7.62 -14.33
CA LEU A 67 -15.67 -8.14 -13.07
C LEU A 67 -14.19 -7.76 -12.91
N ILE A 68 -13.82 -7.37 -11.70
CA ILE A 68 -12.44 -7.09 -11.32
C ILE A 68 -11.99 -8.21 -10.41
N GLU A 69 -10.96 -8.91 -10.85
CA GLU A 69 -10.33 -10.00 -10.11
C GLU A 69 -8.90 -9.58 -9.76
N VAL A 70 -8.51 -9.85 -8.51
CA VAL A 70 -7.14 -9.64 -8.04
C VAL A 70 -6.64 -10.96 -7.48
N ASP A 71 -5.49 -11.40 -7.99
CA ASP A 71 -4.87 -12.69 -7.67
C ASP A 71 -5.85 -13.89 -7.82
N GLY A 72 -6.71 -13.82 -8.84
CA GLY A 72 -7.71 -14.85 -9.16
C GLY A 72 -8.97 -14.82 -8.27
N VAL A 73 -9.15 -13.80 -7.44
CA VAL A 73 -10.33 -13.62 -6.60
C VAL A 73 -11.12 -12.40 -7.06
N VAL A 74 -12.42 -12.58 -7.33
CA VAL A 74 -13.34 -11.48 -7.65
C VAL A 74 -13.40 -10.51 -6.46
N GLN A 75 -12.96 -9.28 -6.69
CA GLN A 75 -12.99 -8.20 -5.71
C GLN A 75 -14.28 -7.38 -5.84
N ASP A 76 -14.65 -6.98 -7.05
CA ASP A 76 -15.83 -6.15 -7.30
C ASP A 76 -16.29 -6.17 -8.78
N THR A 77 -17.34 -5.41 -9.10
CA THR A 77 -17.92 -5.23 -10.44
C THR A 77 -17.98 -3.75 -10.83
N ILE A 78 -17.44 -3.41 -11.99
CA ILE A 78 -17.51 -2.07 -12.59
C ILE A 78 -18.77 -1.93 -13.44
N LYS A 79 -19.59 -0.91 -13.16
CA LYS A 79 -20.80 -0.55 -13.92
C LYS A 79 -20.77 0.92 -14.37
N GLY A 80 -19.58 1.39 -14.76
CA GLY A 80 -19.34 2.78 -15.20
C GLY A 80 -18.97 3.75 -14.07
N GLN A 81 -18.89 3.28 -12.82
CA GLN A 81 -18.30 4.03 -11.72
C GLN A 81 -16.79 3.82 -11.59
N THR A 82 -16.11 4.75 -10.93
CA THR A 82 -14.74 4.55 -10.43
C THR A 82 -14.77 3.59 -9.24
N LEU A 83 -13.97 2.54 -9.32
CA LEU A 83 -13.75 1.57 -8.26
C LEU A 83 -12.48 1.93 -7.49
N ASN A 84 -12.53 1.87 -6.16
CA ASN A 84 -11.35 2.04 -5.30
C ASN A 84 -11.18 0.79 -4.45
N LEU A 85 -10.04 0.11 -4.60
CA LEU A 85 -9.68 -1.10 -3.88
C LEU A 85 -8.51 -0.83 -2.95
N PHE A 86 -8.60 -1.37 -1.72
CA PHE A 86 -7.47 -1.43 -0.80
C PHE A 86 -6.85 -2.82 -0.89
N LEU A 87 -5.63 -2.87 -1.40
CA LEU A 87 -4.94 -4.12 -1.67
C LEU A 87 -3.65 -4.17 -0.87
N GLU A 88 -3.27 -5.38 -0.48
CA GLU A 88 -1.95 -5.62 0.10
C GLU A 88 -0.86 -5.21 -0.89
N THR A 89 0.16 -4.54 -0.37
CA THR A 89 1.31 -4.04 -1.13
C THR A 89 2.10 -5.17 -1.79
N GLY A 90 2.78 -4.83 -2.89
CA GLY A 90 3.56 -5.75 -3.71
C GLY A 90 2.99 -5.95 -5.11
N LYS A 91 3.60 -6.88 -5.84
CA LYS A 91 3.17 -7.26 -7.19
C LYS A 91 1.90 -8.10 -7.10
N ARG A 92 0.86 -7.68 -7.80
CA ARG A 92 -0.47 -8.32 -7.84
C ARG A 92 -0.88 -8.56 -9.29
N ILE A 93 -1.67 -9.60 -9.52
CA ILE A 93 -2.27 -9.85 -10.83
C ILE A 93 -3.65 -9.23 -10.83
N LEU A 94 -3.84 -8.25 -11.71
CA LEU A 94 -5.13 -7.64 -12.00
C LEU A 94 -5.69 -8.30 -13.26
N SER A 95 -6.88 -8.87 -13.12
CA SER A 95 -7.64 -9.46 -14.21
C SER A 95 -8.97 -8.74 -14.33
N ILE A 96 -9.35 -8.39 -15.55
CA ILE A 96 -10.65 -7.79 -15.87
C ILE A 96 -11.39 -8.76 -16.78
N THR A 97 -12.53 -9.24 -16.31
CA THR A 97 -13.31 -10.26 -17.01
C THR A 97 -14.73 -9.76 -17.29
N ASP A 98 -15.41 -10.39 -18.25
CA ASP A 98 -16.84 -10.17 -18.44
C ASP A 98 -17.68 -10.95 -17.42
N GLN A 99 -19.01 -10.87 -17.50
CA GLN A 99 -19.90 -11.64 -16.60
C GLN A 99 -19.82 -13.16 -16.77
N HIS A 100 -19.17 -13.65 -17.83
CA HIS A 100 -18.95 -15.05 -18.12
C HIS A 100 -17.52 -15.51 -17.76
N HIS A 101 -16.75 -14.68 -17.04
CA HIS A 101 -15.35 -14.90 -16.70
C HIS A 101 -14.41 -15.03 -17.90
N VAL A 102 -14.79 -14.46 -19.06
CA VAL A 102 -13.87 -14.33 -20.20
C VAL A 102 -12.90 -13.20 -19.90
N SER A 103 -11.60 -13.50 -19.94
CA SER A 103 -10.55 -12.51 -19.69
C SER A 103 -10.48 -11.48 -20.82
N LEU A 104 -10.58 -10.20 -20.46
CA LEU A 104 -10.49 -9.03 -21.34
C LEU A 104 -9.17 -8.28 -21.14
N LEU A 105 -8.54 -8.46 -19.98
CA LEU A 105 -7.22 -7.96 -19.62
C LEU A 105 -6.66 -8.83 -18.50
N ASP A 106 -5.40 -9.24 -18.64
CA ASP A 106 -4.59 -9.79 -17.56
C ASP A 106 -3.26 -9.05 -17.48
N THR A 107 -2.98 -8.40 -16.35
CA THR A 107 -1.76 -7.62 -16.17
C THR A 107 -1.22 -7.68 -14.74
N ALA A 108 0.06 -7.43 -14.58
CA ALA A 108 0.69 -7.31 -13.28
C ALA A 108 0.80 -5.83 -12.89
N ILE A 109 0.27 -5.49 -11.73
CA ILE A 109 0.38 -4.16 -11.12
C ILE A 109 1.22 -4.22 -9.85
N ASN A 110 1.84 -3.11 -9.47
CA ASN A 110 2.62 -3.02 -8.24
C ASN A 110 1.96 -2.04 -7.26
N ILE A 111 1.41 -2.57 -6.16
CA ILE A 111 0.74 -1.78 -5.14
C ILE A 111 1.76 -1.27 -4.13
N LYS A 112 1.86 0.04 -3.96
CA LYS A 112 2.80 0.69 -3.03
C LYS A 112 2.07 1.46 -1.93
N VAL A 113 2.73 1.58 -0.78
CA VAL A 113 2.26 2.43 0.32
C VAL A 113 2.36 3.89 -0.13
N LEU A 114 1.28 4.65 0.05
CA LEU A 114 1.17 6.10 -0.26
C LEU A 114 1.27 6.50 -1.74
N ASN A 115 1.50 5.56 -2.66
CA ASN A 115 1.48 5.84 -4.10
C ASN A 115 0.32 5.08 -4.75
N PRO A 116 -0.88 5.69 -4.85
CA PRO A 116 -2.04 5.04 -5.42
C PRO A 116 -1.84 4.75 -6.91
N VAL A 117 -2.22 3.55 -7.34
CA VAL A 117 -2.24 3.19 -8.75
C VAL A 117 -3.58 3.64 -9.32
N ASN A 118 -3.55 4.51 -10.34
CA ASN A 118 -4.75 5.02 -10.99
C ASN A 118 -4.79 4.52 -12.43
N LEU A 119 -5.77 3.69 -12.75
CA LEU A 119 -5.97 3.13 -14.07
C LEU A 119 -7.25 3.70 -14.69
N VAL A 120 -7.11 4.35 -15.84
CA VAL A 120 -8.23 4.84 -16.63
C VAL A 120 -8.22 4.11 -17.95
N GLY A 121 -9.33 3.45 -18.27
CA GLY A 121 -9.42 2.60 -19.46
C GLY A 121 -10.74 2.73 -20.20
N LEU A 122 -10.76 2.13 -21.39
CA LEU A 122 -11.90 2.06 -22.30
C LEU A 122 -12.25 0.60 -22.56
N TYR A 123 -13.52 0.24 -22.38
CA TYR A 123 -14.04 -1.05 -22.81
C TYR A 123 -14.57 -0.98 -24.24
N THR A 124 -14.10 -1.90 -25.08
CA THR A 124 -14.43 -1.96 -26.51
C THR A 124 -15.52 -2.98 -26.85
N GLY A 125 -15.96 -3.77 -25.86
CA GLY A 125 -16.89 -4.91 -26.07
C GLY A 125 -16.20 -6.27 -26.08
N TYR A 126 -14.89 -6.32 -26.28
CA TYR A 126 -14.08 -7.55 -26.27
C TYR A 126 -12.69 -7.38 -25.63
N ALA A 127 -12.28 -6.15 -25.36
CA ALA A 127 -11.02 -5.85 -24.69
C ALA A 127 -11.15 -4.59 -23.83
N VAL A 128 -10.32 -4.49 -22.78
CA VAL A 128 -10.14 -3.26 -22.01
C VAL A 128 -8.78 -2.66 -22.33
N LEU A 129 -8.79 -1.39 -22.76
CA LEU A 129 -7.60 -0.67 -23.16
C LEU A 129 -7.24 0.35 -22.08
N PHE A 130 -5.98 0.38 -21.65
CA PHE A 130 -5.44 1.39 -20.75
C PHE A 130 -4.37 2.20 -21.47
N ASP A 131 -4.32 3.52 -21.23
CA ASP A 131 -3.30 4.39 -21.81
C ASP A 131 -1.90 4.05 -21.29
N ASP A 132 -1.78 3.74 -20.01
CA ASP A 132 -0.54 3.36 -19.36
C ASP A 132 -0.82 2.42 -18.18
N LEU A 133 -0.34 1.17 -18.28
CA LEU A 133 -0.46 0.17 -17.22
C LEU A 133 0.65 0.30 -16.16
N ASN A 134 1.72 1.04 -16.46
CA ASN A 134 2.82 1.26 -15.55
C ASN A 134 3.40 2.68 -15.72
N PRO A 135 2.82 3.69 -15.06
CA PRO A 135 3.26 5.08 -15.16
C PRO A 135 4.68 5.34 -14.62
N GLU A 136 5.31 4.34 -13.97
CA GLU A 136 6.70 4.43 -13.54
C GLU A 136 7.67 4.14 -14.69
N LEU A 137 7.24 3.42 -15.72
CA LEU A 137 8.02 3.18 -16.94
C LEU A 137 7.91 4.40 -17.85
N LYS A 138 8.82 5.35 -17.64
CA LYS A 138 8.98 6.44 -18.60
C LYS A 138 9.62 5.92 -19.89
N PRO A 139 9.12 6.34 -21.06
CA PRO A 139 9.76 6.01 -22.32
C PRO A 139 11.23 6.51 -22.34
N ASP A 140 12.14 5.73 -22.93
CA ASP A 140 13.52 6.18 -23.16
C ASP A 140 13.54 7.43 -24.04
N ARG A 141 14.58 8.27 -23.92
CA ARG A 141 14.67 9.54 -24.68
C ARG A 141 14.54 9.38 -26.20
N ASP A 142 14.91 8.22 -26.73
CA ASP A 142 14.89 7.90 -28.16
C ASP A 142 13.74 6.95 -28.56
N SER A 143 12.71 6.86 -27.73
CA SER A 143 11.54 6.01 -28.02
C SER A 143 10.50 6.73 -28.89
N LEU A 144 9.85 5.97 -29.77
CA LEU A 144 8.80 6.44 -30.66
C LEU A 144 7.43 6.07 -30.07
N LEU A 145 6.59 7.07 -29.80
CA LEU A 145 5.19 6.86 -29.47
C LEU A 145 4.37 6.73 -30.77
N ILE A 146 3.72 5.59 -30.94
CA ILE A 146 2.78 5.37 -32.04
C ILE A 146 1.38 5.24 -31.44
N ARG A 147 0.46 6.10 -31.87
CA ARG A 147 -0.95 6.06 -31.50
C ARG A 147 -1.78 5.84 -32.75
N PHE A 148 -2.62 4.81 -32.73
CA PHE A 148 -3.63 4.58 -33.76
C PHE A 148 -4.93 5.24 -33.33
N VAL A 149 -5.51 6.03 -34.21
CA VAL A 149 -6.79 6.69 -33.99
C VAL A 149 -7.70 6.26 -35.12
N THR A 150 -8.87 5.71 -34.78
CA THR A 150 -9.93 5.44 -35.73
C THR A 150 -11.14 6.30 -35.42
N THR A 151 -11.87 6.69 -36.46
CA THR A 151 -13.20 7.31 -36.36
C THR A 151 -14.34 6.30 -36.50
N ASP A 152 -14.00 5.04 -36.75
CA ASP A 152 -14.99 3.98 -36.94
C ASP A 152 -15.66 3.63 -35.60
N GLN A 153 -16.94 3.28 -35.67
CA GLN A 153 -17.71 2.89 -34.49
C GLN A 153 -17.29 1.51 -33.93
N GLN A 154 -16.53 0.74 -34.71
CA GLN A 154 -16.06 -0.59 -34.37
C GLN A 154 -14.59 -0.72 -34.76
N LEU A 155 -13.79 -1.25 -33.84
CA LEU A 155 -12.41 -1.62 -34.12
C LEU A 155 -12.41 -2.89 -34.99
N PRO A 156 -11.53 -2.98 -36.01
CA PRO A 156 -11.42 -4.19 -36.83
C PRO A 156 -10.94 -5.39 -35.97
N ASP A 157 -11.38 -6.59 -36.34
CA ASP A 157 -11.04 -7.84 -35.64
C ASP A 157 -9.52 -8.08 -35.55
N MET A 158 -8.76 -7.56 -36.52
CA MET A 158 -7.30 -7.68 -36.58
C MET A 158 -6.68 -6.39 -37.14
N ILE A 159 -5.57 -5.97 -36.55
CA ILE A 159 -4.76 -4.84 -37.03
C ILE A 159 -3.33 -5.35 -37.25
N ASP A 160 -2.91 -5.44 -38.51
CA ASP A 160 -1.52 -5.73 -38.87
C ASP A 160 -0.72 -4.42 -38.95
N ILE A 161 0.24 -4.26 -38.06
CA ILE A 161 1.10 -3.08 -37.99
C ILE A 161 2.51 -3.46 -38.46
N ASN A 162 2.95 -2.87 -39.57
CA ASN A 162 4.32 -3.01 -40.05
C ASN A 162 5.07 -1.69 -39.89
N LEU A 163 6.11 -1.66 -39.05
CA LEU A 163 6.94 -0.49 -38.79
C LEU A 163 8.29 -0.67 -39.48
N SER A 164 8.60 0.21 -40.42
CA SER A 164 9.92 0.28 -41.05
C SER A 164 10.58 1.61 -40.69
N LEU A 165 11.79 1.53 -40.18
CA LEU A 165 12.66 2.68 -39.94
C LEU A 165 13.76 2.65 -41.01
N SER A 166 13.83 3.71 -41.80
CA SER A 166 14.88 3.92 -42.80
C SER A 166 15.72 5.11 -42.37
N ASP A 167 17.04 4.93 -42.28
CA ASP A 167 17.97 6.06 -42.25
C ASP A 167 18.11 6.66 -43.67
N PHE A 168 18.64 7.88 -43.78
CA PHE A 168 18.88 8.55 -45.06
C PHE A 168 19.86 7.79 -45.99
N ALA A 169 20.47 6.69 -45.52
CA ALA A 169 21.35 5.81 -46.30
C ALA A 169 20.66 4.51 -46.79
N GLY A 170 19.37 4.32 -46.49
CA GLY A 170 18.61 3.15 -46.94
C GLY A 170 18.90 1.87 -46.14
N THR A 171 19.50 1.97 -44.96
CA THR A 171 19.83 0.81 -44.13
C THR A 171 18.62 0.43 -43.27
N TYR A 172 18.13 -0.80 -43.40
CA TYR A 172 17.09 -1.35 -42.54
C TYR A 172 17.69 -1.73 -41.18
N ILE A 173 17.32 -1.01 -40.13
CA ILE A 173 17.70 -1.37 -38.75
C ILE A 173 16.55 -2.17 -38.14
N ALA A 174 16.81 -3.42 -37.79
CA ALA A 174 15.84 -4.26 -37.09
C ALA A 174 15.63 -3.73 -35.66
N LEU A 175 14.37 -3.55 -35.27
CA LEU A 175 13.97 -3.06 -33.93
C LEU A 175 14.24 -4.03 -32.77
N LYS A 176 14.88 -5.19 -33.02
CA LYS A 176 15.13 -6.20 -32.00
C LYS A 176 16.59 -6.17 -31.57
N LYS A 177 16.84 -5.84 -30.31
CA LYS A 177 18.11 -6.18 -29.64
C LYS A 177 18.09 -7.67 -29.35
N LYS A 178 19.14 -8.39 -29.78
CA LYS A 178 19.41 -9.77 -29.35
C LYS A 178 19.71 -9.81 -27.86
#